data_AF-A0A8J5I7A6-F1
#
_entry.id   AF-A0A8J5I7A6-F1
#
_cell.length_a   1.000
_cell.length_b   1.000
_cell.length_c   1.000
_cell.angle_alpha   90.00
_cell.angle_beta   90.00
_cell.angle_gamma   90.00
#
_symmetry.space_group_name_H-M   'P 1'
#
loop_
_entity.id
_entity.type
_entity.pdbx_description
1 polymer ?
#
loop_
_entity_poly.entity_id
_entity_poly.type
_entity_poly.pdbx_seq_one_letter_code
_entity_poly.pdbx_strand_id
1 'polypeptide(L)'
;MYSLVELLFKSEDGSATRFLSYSETGDDISVVTSDENFLEKARALMKQGDQGVLVPPDFWRPVQIGNTKLGFAETGIVAGQTRVLVNAGTTVFYLSTYATVLNAFHFYQDFMLIKEDEWEDALPILRDHFSLTEGVFAPLTA
;
A
#
# COMPACT_ATOMS: atom_id res chain seq x y z
N MET A 1 -13.41 -14.13 -11.34
CA MET A 1 -13.12 -13.20 -12.45
C MET A 1 -13.96 -11.91 -12.38
N TYR A 2 -15.29 -11.97 -12.31
CA TYR A 2 -16.15 -10.76 -12.23
C TYR A 2 -15.81 -9.82 -11.06
N SER A 3 -15.48 -10.35 -9.89
CA SER A 3 -15.12 -9.54 -8.71
C SER A 3 -13.83 -8.72 -8.86
N LEU A 4 -12.83 -9.22 -9.60
CA LEU A 4 -11.56 -8.53 -9.79
C LEU A 4 -11.70 -7.40 -10.83
N VAL A 5 -12.48 -7.61 -11.89
CA VAL A 5 -12.79 -6.57 -12.87
C VAL A 5 -13.60 -5.46 -12.21
N GLU A 6 -14.62 -5.81 -11.41
CA GLU A 6 -15.36 -4.84 -10.62
C GLU A 6 -14.43 -4.09 -9.68
N LEU A 7 -13.52 -4.77 -8.97
CA LEU A 7 -12.53 -4.09 -8.15
C LEU A 7 -11.74 -3.10 -9.04
N LEU A 8 -11.02 -3.55 -10.05
CA LEU A 8 -10.12 -2.70 -10.85
C LEU A 8 -10.80 -1.50 -11.52
N PHE A 9 -12.07 -1.63 -11.95
CA PHE A 9 -12.72 -0.62 -12.80
C PHE A 9 -13.95 0.06 -12.21
N LYS A 10 -14.39 -0.31 -11.00
CA LYS A 10 -15.51 0.38 -10.34
C LYS A 10 -15.11 1.83 -10.03
N SER A 11 -15.88 2.75 -10.61
CA SER A 11 -15.80 4.18 -10.31
C SER A 11 -16.34 4.43 -8.90
N GLU A 12 -15.66 5.29 -8.14
CA GLU A 12 -16.12 5.71 -6.82
C GLU A 12 -17.03 6.94 -6.91
N ASP A 13 -18.00 7.01 -5.99
CA ASP A 13 -18.89 8.16 -5.80
C ASP A 13 -18.23 9.30 -4.98
N GLY A 14 -16.89 9.33 -4.91
CA GLY A 14 -16.11 10.50 -4.48
C GLY A 14 -15.93 10.74 -2.97
N SER A 15 -16.29 9.81 -2.08
CA SER A 15 -16.22 10.05 -0.62
C SER A 15 -15.12 9.29 0.16
N ALA A 16 -14.48 8.28 -0.43
CA ALA A 16 -13.46 7.48 0.25
C ALA A 16 -12.12 7.50 -0.50
N THR A 17 -11.01 7.49 0.22
CA THR A 17 -9.68 7.32 -0.36
C THR A 17 -9.47 5.83 -0.67
N ARG A 18 -9.34 5.50 -1.94
CA ARG A 18 -9.13 4.13 -2.39
C ARG A 18 -7.67 3.72 -2.35
N PHE A 19 -7.35 2.61 -1.70
CA PHE A 19 -6.06 1.94 -1.86
C PHE A 19 -6.24 0.64 -2.64
N LEU A 20 -5.56 0.51 -3.77
CA LEU A 20 -5.57 -0.69 -4.61
C LEU A 20 -4.20 -0.87 -5.27
N SER A 21 -3.59 -2.03 -5.04
CA SER A 21 -2.47 -2.54 -5.81
C SER A 21 -2.84 -3.90 -6.37
N TYR A 22 -2.60 -4.08 -7.67
CA TYR A 22 -2.69 -5.36 -8.37
C TYR A 22 -1.32 -5.66 -8.95
N SER A 23 -0.81 -6.86 -8.70
CA SER A 23 0.45 -7.32 -9.27
C SER A 23 0.31 -8.77 -9.69
N GLU A 24 0.64 -9.05 -10.95
CA GLU A 24 0.63 -10.39 -11.51
C GLU A 24 2.06 -10.80 -11.82
N THR A 25 2.44 -11.95 -11.29
CA THR A 25 3.69 -12.65 -11.59
C THR A 25 3.36 -13.90 -12.39
N GLY A 26 4.37 -14.58 -12.95
CA GLY A 26 4.15 -15.75 -13.80
C GLY A 26 3.36 -16.88 -13.12
N ASP A 27 3.44 -16.97 -11.79
CA ASP A 27 2.82 -18.05 -11.01
C ASP A 27 1.61 -17.58 -10.19
N ASP A 28 1.59 -16.31 -9.76
CA ASP A 28 0.62 -15.81 -8.78
C ASP A 28 0.13 -14.39 -9.04
N ILE A 29 -1.10 -14.12 -8.58
CA ILE A 29 -1.70 -12.79 -8.50
C ILE A 29 -1.72 -12.31 -7.05
N SER A 30 -1.19 -11.12 -6.81
CA SER A 30 -1.26 -10.43 -5.52
C SER A 30 -2.14 -9.18 -5.61
N VAL A 31 -3.03 -9.02 -4.63
CA VAL A 31 -3.94 -7.88 -4.53
C VAL A 31 -3.85 -7.30 -3.12
N VAL A 32 -3.55 -6.01 -3.03
CA VAL A 32 -3.63 -5.23 -1.78
C VAL A 32 -4.76 -4.22 -1.95
N THR A 33 -5.79 -4.28 -1.11
CA THR A 33 -6.94 -3.37 -1.27
C THR A 33 -7.59 -3.00 0.05
N SER A 34 -8.16 -1.79 0.09
CA SER A 34 -9.05 -1.32 1.16
C SER A 34 -10.54 -1.63 0.92
N ASP A 35 -10.90 -2.37 -0.14
CA ASP A 35 -12.30 -2.75 -0.44
C ASP A 35 -12.73 -3.96 0.42
N GLU A 36 -13.44 -3.70 1.51
CA GLU A 36 -13.93 -4.74 2.42
C GLU A 36 -14.92 -5.70 1.75
N ASN A 37 -15.74 -5.25 0.81
CA ASN A 37 -16.69 -6.14 0.11
C ASN A 37 -15.94 -7.18 -0.74
N PHE A 38 -14.84 -6.77 -1.36
CA PHE A 38 -13.97 -7.68 -2.09
C PHE A 38 -13.28 -8.67 -1.13
N LEU A 39 -12.75 -8.18 -0.01
CA LEU A 39 -12.08 -9.03 1.00
C LEU A 39 -13.04 -10.06 1.62
N GLU A 40 -14.28 -9.68 1.93
CA GLU A 40 -15.31 -10.61 2.43
C GLU A 40 -15.60 -11.74 1.43
N LYS A 41 -15.77 -11.41 0.14
CA LYS A 41 -15.97 -12.40 -0.91
C LYS A 41 -14.76 -13.33 -1.06
N ALA A 42 -13.54 -12.78 -1.03
CA ALA A 42 -12.31 -13.58 -1.12
C ALA A 42 -12.13 -14.52 0.08
N ARG A 43 -12.42 -14.05 1.30
CA ARG A 43 -12.42 -14.86 2.53
C ARG A 43 -13.48 -15.97 2.47
N ALA A 44 -14.65 -15.70 1.88
CA ALA A 44 -15.69 -16.70 1.69
C ALA A 44 -15.25 -17.81 0.73
N LEU A 45 -14.59 -17.47 -0.38
CA LEU A 45 -14.02 -18.43 -1.32
C LEU A 45 -12.96 -19.32 -0.65
N MET A 46 -12.02 -18.71 0.09
CA MET A 46 -11.01 -19.44 0.86
C MET A 46 -11.64 -20.44 1.85
N LYS A 47 -12.71 -20.04 2.57
CA LYS A 47 -13.44 -20.91 3.50
C LYS A 47 -14.19 -22.05 2.83
N GLN A 48 -14.60 -21.88 1.58
CA GLN A 48 -15.26 -22.91 0.78
C GLN A 48 -14.28 -23.98 0.26
N GLY A 49 -12.98 -23.84 0.55
CA GLY A 49 -11.95 -24.81 0.18
C GLY A 49 -11.34 -24.57 -1.21
N ASP A 50 -11.53 -23.38 -1.78
CA ASP A 50 -10.84 -22.99 -3.01
C ASP A 50 -9.34 -22.83 -2.73
N GLN A 51 -8.53 -23.75 -3.25
CA GLN A 51 -7.07 -23.74 -3.06
C GLN A 51 -6.37 -22.61 -3.84
N GLY A 52 -7.08 -21.89 -4.72
CA GLY A 52 -6.52 -20.80 -5.52
C GLY A 52 -6.58 -19.42 -4.88
N VAL A 53 -7.15 -19.27 -3.66
CA VAL A 53 -7.28 -17.97 -2.98
C VAL A 53 -6.76 -18.04 -1.55
N LEU A 54 -5.76 -17.21 -1.26
CA LEU A 54 -5.22 -17.01 0.08
C LEU A 54 -5.52 -15.59 0.54
N VAL A 55 -6.16 -15.44 1.70
CA VAL A 55 -6.37 -14.14 2.35
C VAL A 55 -5.81 -14.19 3.77
N PRO A 56 -4.65 -13.57 4.03
CA PRO A 56 -4.10 -13.45 5.38
C PRO A 56 -5.09 -12.72 6.32
N PRO A 57 -5.08 -13.04 7.63
CA PRO A 57 -5.90 -12.33 8.62
C PRO A 57 -5.35 -10.94 8.96
N ASP A 58 -4.10 -10.66 8.56
CA ASP A 58 -3.38 -9.44 8.94
C ASP A 58 -3.88 -8.22 8.18
N PHE A 59 -4.00 -7.10 8.90
CA PHE A 59 -4.29 -5.79 8.34
C PHE A 59 -3.03 -4.94 8.32
N TRP A 60 -2.97 -4.02 7.36
CA TRP A 60 -1.78 -3.22 7.10
C TRP A 60 -2.16 -1.75 6.97
N ARG A 61 -1.39 -0.89 7.66
CA ARG A 61 -1.51 0.57 7.60
C ARG A 61 -0.56 1.12 6.54
N PRO A 62 -1.09 1.75 5.47
CA PRO A 62 -0.25 2.43 4.49
C PRO A 62 0.30 3.74 5.05
N VAL A 63 1.62 3.90 4.95
CA VAL A 63 2.37 5.12 5.21
C VAL A 63 2.93 5.59 3.88
N GLN A 64 2.47 6.76 3.43
CA GLN A 64 3.01 7.40 2.23
C GLN A 64 4.39 7.99 2.53
N ILE A 65 5.36 7.67 1.69
CA ILE A 65 6.73 8.18 1.77
C ILE A 65 6.90 9.32 0.76
N GLY A 66 7.20 10.51 1.27
CA GLY A 66 7.63 11.68 0.50
C GLY A 66 6.56 12.36 -0.37
N ASN A 67 6.89 13.60 -0.77
CA ASN A 67 6.15 14.40 -1.78
C ASN A 67 7.08 15.04 -2.82
N THR A 68 8.39 14.82 -2.71
CA THR A 68 9.39 15.53 -3.50
C THR A 68 9.79 14.66 -4.69
N LYS A 69 10.22 15.26 -5.81
CA LYS A 69 10.59 14.57 -7.06
C LYS A 69 11.81 13.65 -6.85
N LEU A 70 11.60 12.50 -6.22
CA LEU A 70 12.58 11.44 -6.11
C LEU A 70 12.51 10.66 -7.42
N GLY A 71 13.16 11.18 -8.47
CA GLY A 71 13.36 10.39 -9.68
C GLY A 71 14.13 9.10 -9.39
N PHE A 72 14.27 8.22 -10.38
CA PHE A 72 15.03 6.95 -10.32
C PHE A 72 16.48 7.04 -9.78
N ALA A 73 16.99 8.23 -9.45
CA ALA A 73 18.35 8.46 -8.99
C ALA A 73 18.60 8.13 -7.50
N GLU A 74 17.55 7.86 -6.69
CA GLU A 74 17.69 7.66 -5.24
C GLU A 74 17.22 6.27 -4.76
N THR A 75 17.77 5.23 -5.38
CA THR A 75 17.70 3.84 -4.89
C THR A 75 18.17 3.64 -3.44
N GLY A 76 18.73 4.68 -2.79
CA GLY A 76 19.21 4.67 -1.41
C GLY A 76 18.31 5.34 -0.35
N ILE A 77 17.39 6.26 -0.71
CA ILE A 77 16.55 6.94 0.31
C ILE A 77 15.49 5.99 0.85
N VAL A 78 14.81 5.29 -0.04
CA VAL A 78 13.81 4.27 0.28
C VAL A 78 14.39 3.20 1.20
N ALA A 79 15.54 2.64 0.82
CA ALA A 79 16.23 1.65 1.63
C ALA A 79 16.68 2.22 2.99
N GLY A 80 17.03 3.50 3.06
CA GLY A 80 17.39 4.19 4.30
C GLY A 80 16.19 4.42 5.24
N GLN A 81 15.03 4.77 4.69
CA GLN A 81 13.83 5.05 5.49
C GLN A 81 13.17 3.77 6.03
N THR A 82 13.05 2.74 5.20
CA THR A 82 12.51 1.45 5.62
C THR A 82 13.43 0.75 6.64
N ARG A 83 14.75 1.01 6.59
CA ARG A 83 15.73 0.42 7.50
C ARG A 83 15.53 0.82 8.96
N VAL A 84 14.96 1.98 9.26
CA VAL A 84 14.70 2.40 10.64
C VAL A 84 13.72 1.42 11.32
N LEU A 85 12.63 1.06 10.63
CA LEU A 85 11.64 0.12 11.13
C LEU A 85 12.13 -1.34 11.07
N VAL A 86 12.80 -1.74 9.99
CA VAL A 86 13.36 -3.09 9.87
C VAL A 86 14.41 -3.36 10.97
N ASN A 87 15.28 -2.38 11.27
CA ASN A 87 16.25 -2.51 12.36
C ASN A 87 15.58 -2.61 13.75
N ALA A 88 14.38 -2.06 13.90
CA ALA A 88 13.59 -2.16 15.13
C ALA A 88 12.80 -3.47 15.22
N GLY A 89 12.87 -4.33 14.19
CA GLY A 89 12.16 -5.61 14.15
C GLY A 89 10.72 -5.53 13.65
N THR A 90 10.30 -4.39 13.08
CA THR A 90 8.96 -4.20 12.50
C THR A 90 8.89 -4.80 11.09
N THR A 91 7.82 -5.55 10.83
CA THR A 91 7.50 -6.11 9.53
C THR A 91 6.90 -5.05 8.62
N VAL A 92 7.46 -4.90 7.42
CA VAL A 92 7.03 -3.88 6.46
C VAL A 92 6.91 -4.47 5.06
N PHE A 93 5.78 -4.21 4.39
CA PHE A 93 5.71 -4.35 2.94
C PHE A 93 5.97 -3.01 2.28
N TYR A 94 6.63 -3.05 1.12
CA TYR A 94 7.00 -1.86 0.40
C TYR A 94 6.44 -1.92 -1.01
N LEU A 95 5.72 -0.87 -1.41
CA LEU A 95 5.09 -0.72 -2.71
C LEU A 95 5.55 0.60 -3.34
N SER A 96 6.39 0.51 -4.36
CA SER A 96 6.67 1.64 -5.24
C SER A 96 5.61 1.73 -6.32
N THR A 97 5.10 2.94 -6.54
CA THR A 97 4.13 3.20 -7.60
C THR A 97 4.63 4.30 -8.53
N TYR A 98 4.20 4.20 -9.79
CA TYR A 98 4.36 5.27 -10.76
C TYR A 98 3.11 6.15 -10.72
N ALA A 99 3.17 7.26 -10.00
CA ALA A 99 2.09 8.24 -9.97
C ALA A 99 2.15 9.10 -11.25
N THR A 100 1.42 8.69 -12.28
CA THR A 100 1.17 9.57 -13.43
C THR A 100 -0.03 10.44 -13.11
N VAL A 101 0.16 11.74 -12.93
CA VAL A 101 -0.94 12.70 -13.03
C VAL A 101 -0.57 13.80 -14.01
N LEU A 102 -1.48 13.98 -14.98
CA LEU A 102 -1.67 15.07 -15.92
C LEU A 102 -0.48 16.05 -16.13
N ASN A 103 -0.02 16.14 -17.38
CA ASN A 103 0.95 17.13 -17.92
C ASN A 103 2.44 16.76 -17.86
N ALA A 104 2.81 15.53 -18.26
CA ALA A 104 4.20 15.15 -18.58
C ALA A 104 5.24 15.25 -17.44
N PHE A 105 4.81 15.44 -16.19
CA PHE A 105 5.67 15.29 -15.02
C PHE A 105 5.44 13.91 -14.39
N HIS A 106 6.53 13.16 -14.23
CA HIS A 106 6.51 11.86 -13.60
C HIS A 106 6.71 12.03 -12.09
N PHE A 107 5.73 11.58 -11.30
CA PHE A 107 5.85 11.50 -9.85
C PHE A 107 5.98 10.03 -9.46
N TYR A 108 6.92 9.73 -8.57
CA TYR A 108 7.00 8.43 -7.92
C TYR A 108 6.34 8.60 -6.55
N GLN A 109 5.46 7.66 -6.20
CA GLN A 109 4.84 7.64 -4.89
C GLN A 109 5.08 6.28 -4.27
N ASP A 110 5.78 6.30 -3.15
CA ASP A 110 6.17 5.11 -2.44
C ASP A 110 5.30 4.94 -1.20
N PHE A 111 4.92 3.70 -0.94
CA PHE A 111 4.12 3.34 0.22
C PHE A 111 4.83 2.25 1.01
N MET A 112 4.89 2.46 2.31
CA MET A 112 5.28 1.44 3.27
C MET A 112 4.04 1.00 4.03
N LEU A 113 3.75 -0.28 3.99
CA LEU A 113 2.66 -0.92 4.70
C LEU A 113 3.23 -1.50 5.99
N ILE A 114 2.76 -1.00 7.13
CA ILE A 114 3.13 -1.47 8.46
C ILE A 114 2.00 -2.33 8.99
N LYS A 115 2.33 -3.44 9.63
CA LYS A 115 1.31 -4.32 10.20
C LYS A 115 0.53 -3.59 11.30
N GLU A 116 -0.80 -3.76 11.31
CA GLU A 116 -1.71 -3.07 12.22
C GLU A 116 -1.37 -3.30 13.70
N ASP A 117 -1.00 -4.53 14.05
CA ASP A 117 -0.62 -4.95 15.42
C ASP A 117 0.76 -4.45 15.86
N GLU A 118 1.61 -4.02 14.93
CA GLU A 118 2.93 -3.44 15.19
C GLU A 118 2.90 -1.89 15.13
N TRP A 119 1.75 -1.28 14.84
CA TRP A 119 1.63 0.16 14.63
C TRP A 119 2.01 0.99 15.85
N GLU A 120 1.56 0.59 17.04
CA GLU A 120 1.83 1.31 18.29
C GLU A 120 3.32 1.33 18.65
N ASP A 121 4.06 0.28 18.26
CA ASP A 121 5.51 0.20 18.46
C ASP A 121 6.27 0.97 17.35
N ALA A 122 5.77 0.93 16.12
CA ALA A 122 6.38 1.61 14.98
C ALA A 122 6.21 3.15 15.03
N LEU A 123 5.09 3.64 15.55
CA LEU A 123 4.73 5.05 15.53
C LEU A 123 5.70 5.96 16.29
N PRO A 124 6.15 5.64 17.52
CA PRO A 124 7.20 6.41 18.20
C PRO A 124 8.50 6.49 17.41
N ILE A 125 8.91 5.39 16.79
CA ILE A 125 10.13 5.30 15.99
C ILE A 125 10.03 6.22 14.76
N LEU A 126 8.89 6.17 14.07
CA LEU A 126 8.60 7.04 12.94
C LEU A 126 8.61 8.52 13.34
N ARG A 127 8.01 8.86 14.49
CA ARG A 127 7.96 10.26 14.98
C ARG A 127 9.33 10.79 15.39
N ASP A 128 10.23 9.93 15.84
CA ASP A 128 11.60 10.29 16.21
C ASP A 128 12.46 10.60 14.98
N HIS A 129 12.22 9.91 13.86
CA HIS A 129 13.04 10.00 12.65
C HIS A 129 12.42 10.86 11.53
N PHE A 130 11.11 11.08 11.55
CA PHE A 130 10.36 11.72 10.46
C PHE A 130 9.25 12.66 10.97
N SER A 131 8.94 13.67 10.14
CA SER A 131 7.73 14.47 10.30
C SER A 131 6.53 13.71 9.75
N LEU A 132 5.59 13.32 10.62
CA LEU A 132 4.40 12.56 10.25
C LEU A 132 3.15 13.45 10.13
N THR A 133 2.34 13.17 9.12
CA THR A 133 0.97 13.69 8.97
C THR A 133 0.01 12.50 9.04
N GLU A 134 -0.98 12.57 9.92
CA GLU A 134 -1.93 11.48 10.15
C GLU A 134 -3.30 11.79 9.52
N GLY A 135 -4.01 10.75 9.09
CA GLY A 135 -5.41 10.82 8.66
C GLY A 135 -5.66 11.19 7.20
N VAL A 136 -4.66 11.67 6.46
CA VAL A 136 -4.77 11.95 5.02
C VAL A 136 -3.47 11.66 4.29
N PHE A 137 -3.57 11.09 3.08
CA PHE A 137 -2.44 11.08 2.16
C PHE A 137 -2.19 12.49 1.63
N ALA A 138 -0.92 12.83 1.45
CA ALA A 138 -0.57 14.08 0.83
C ALA A 138 -1.07 14.08 -0.62
N PRO A 139 -1.70 15.17 -1.09
CA PRO A 139 -2.10 15.26 -2.49
C PRO A 139 -0.88 15.11 -3.39
N LEU A 140 -1.09 14.57 -4.59
CA LEU A 140 -0.07 14.56 -5.64
C LEU A 140 0.14 16.00 -6.13
N THR A 141 1.04 16.73 -5.47
CA THR A 141 1.37 18.12 -5.81
C THR A 141 2.43 18.19 -6.90
N ALA A 142 2.21 19.05 -7.90
CA ALA A 142 3.13 19.34 -8.99
C ALA A 142 4.36 20.16 -8.58
#